data_AF-A0AAV4UQI0-F1
#
_entry.id   AF-A0AAV4UQI0-F1
#
_cell.length_a   1.000
_cell.length_b   1.000
_cell.length_c   1.000
_cell.angle_alpha   90.00
_cell.angle_beta   90.00
_cell.angle_gamma   90.00
#
_symmetry.space_group_name_H-M   'P 1'
#
loop_
_entity.id
_entity.type
_entity.pdbx_description
1 polymer ?
#
loop_
_entity_poly.entity_id
_entity_poly.type
_entity_poly.pdbx_seq_one_letter_code
_entity_poly.pdbx_strand_id
1 'polypeptide(L)' 'MRYVDSMTKGCSLSIPTNFNYPLKAQVAKEPPAPILCGVKGCENKKKYSCSKTGVPLCSLNCYKKNLLCHSNPNQPIIVT' A
#
# COMPACT_ATOMS: atom_id res chain seq x y z
N MET A 1 1.65 21.97 -30.46
CA MET A 1 0.66 21.68 -29.40
C MET A 1 -0.14 22.95 -29.18
N ARG A 2 -1.47 22.90 -29.22
CA ARG A 2 -2.33 24.08 -29.03
C ARG A 2 -3.31 23.81 -27.90
N TYR A 3 -3.32 24.69 -26.91
CA TYR A 3 -4.34 24.73 -25.86
C TYR A 3 -5.41 25.75 -26.25
N VAL A 4 -6.69 25.40 -26.07
CA VAL A 4 -7.82 26.32 -26.22
C VAL A 4 -8.75 26.13 -25.05
N ASP A 5 -9.04 27.23 -24.37
CA ASP A 5 -10.04 27.31 -23.31
C ASP A 5 -11.13 28.28 -23.73
N SER A 6 -12.38 27.88 -23.61
CA SER A 6 -13.54 28.69 -24.00
C SER A 6 -14.71 28.38 -23.09
N MET A 7 -15.26 29.43 -22.47
CA MET A 7 -16.34 29.31 -21.49
C MET A 7 -17.59 28.58 -22.02
N THR A 8 -17.83 28.60 -23.33
CA THR A 8 -18.98 27.94 -23.97
C THR A 8 -18.65 26.62 -24.67
N LYS A 9 -17.37 26.32 -24.95
CA LYS A 9 -16.93 25.14 -25.73
C LYS A 9 -16.05 24.18 -24.93
N GLY A 10 -15.69 24.52 -23.69
CA GLY A 10 -14.81 23.75 -22.82
C GLY A 10 -13.32 23.94 -23.12
N CYS A 11 -12.51 23.07 -22.52
CA CYS A 11 -11.06 23.06 -22.66
C CYS A 11 -10.62 21.93 -23.61
N SER A 12 -9.73 22.24 -24.55
CA SER A 12 -9.20 21.25 -25.49
C SER A 12 -7.69 21.41 -25.69
N LEU A 13 -7.05 20.28 -26.01
CA LEU A 13 -5.63 20.19 -26.27
C LEU A 13 -5.39 19.47 -27.59
N SER A 14 -4.81 20.16 -28.58
CA SER A 14 -4.47 19.61 -29.89
C SER A 14 -2.98 19.29 -29.98
N ILE A 15 -2.67 18.07 -30.41
CA ILE A 15 -1.31 17.57 -30.64
C ILE A 15 -1.13 17.38 -32.16
N PRO A 16 -0.03 17.86 -32.75
CA PRO A 16 0.23 17.66 -34.18
C PRO A 16 0.56 16.20 -34.48
N THR A 17 0.26 15.73 -35.69
CA THR A 17 0.38 14.32 -36.11
C THR A 17 1.79 13.74 -35.93
N ASN A 18 2.83 14.58 -36.00
CA ASN A 18 4.23 14.15 -35.85
C ASN A 18 4.69 14.07 -34.37
N PHE A 19 3.79 14.27 -33.41
CA PHE A 19 4.09 14.19 -31.98
C PHE A 19 3.32 13.05 -31.32
N ASN A 20 4.03 12.28 -30.50
CA ASN A 20 3.40 11.29 -29.63
C ASN A 20 2.62 12.00 -28.52
N TYR A 21 1.41 11.51 -28.25
CA TYR A 21 0.63 11.99 -27.11
C TYR A 21 1.36 11.62 -25.80
N PRO A 22 1.63 12.60 -24.91
CA PRO A 22 2.51 12.37 -23.76
C PRO A 22 1.89 11.47 -22.69
N LEU A 23 0.57 11.39 -22.60
CA LEU A 23 -0.11 10.58 -21.59
C LEU A 23 -0.46 9.21 -22.16
N LYS A 24 0.03 8.16 -21.50
CA LYS A 24 -0.39 6.79 -21.82
C LYS A 24 -1.64 6.47 -21.02
N ALA A 25 -2.58 5.72 -21.62
CA ALA A 25 -3.68 5.15 -20.87
C ALA A 25 -3.12 4.27 -19.73
N GLN A 26 -3.62 4.48 -18.51
CA GLN A 26 -3.22 3.70 -17.33
C GLN A 26 -4.43 2.97 -16.79
N VAL A 27 -4.23 1.71 -16.43
CA VAL A 27 -5.21 0.92 -15.67
C VAL A 27 -4.93 1.09 -14.19
N ALA A 28 -5.98 1.14 -13.37
CA ALA A 28 -5.82 1.16 -11.93
C ALA A 28 -5.05 -0.09 -11.46
N LYS A 29 -4.05 0.11 -10.60
CA LYS A 29 -3.34 -1.01 -9.98
C LYS A 29 -4.28 -1.69 -8.98
N GLU A 30 -4.25 -3.01 -8.94
CA GLU A 30 -4.98 -3.76 -7.92
C GLU A 30 -4.46 -3.40 -6.51
N PRO A 31 -5.36 -3.33 -5.51
CA PRO A 31 -4.95 -3.09 -4.14
C PRO A 31 -4.10 -4.26 -3.62
N PRO A 32 -3.08 -4.00 -2.78
CA PRO A 32 -2.33 -5.07 -2.14
C PRO A 32 -3.23 -6.01 -1.33
N ALA A 33 -2.85 -7.29 -1.29
CA ALA A 33 -3.57 -8.28 -0.50
C ALA A 33 -3.59 -7.89 1.00
N PRO A 34 -4.70 -8.17 1.72
CA PRO A 34 -4.80 -7.85 3.14
C PRO A 34 -3.82 -8.70 3.96
N ILE A 35 -3.02 -8.03 4.78
CA ILE A 35 -2.09 -8.69 5.70
C ILE A 35 -2.86 -9.19 6.93
N LEU A 36 -2.65 -10.45 7.30
CA LEU A 36 -3.27 -11.08 8.48
C LEU A 36 -2.40 -10.93 9.74
N CYS A 37 -2.99 -11.22 10.90
CA CYS A 37 -2.29 -11.31 12.16
C CYS A 37 -1.26 -12.46 12.14
N GLY A 38 -0.03 -12.20 12.57
CA GLY A 38 1.04 -13.19 12.62
C GLY A 38 0.98 -14.13 13.83
N VAL A 39 0.02 -13.95 14.74
CA VAL A 39 -0.17 -14.86 15.88
C VAL A 39 -0.80 -16.17 15.39
N LYS A 40 -0.17 -17.31 15.73
CA LYS A 40 -0.67 -18.65 15.38
C LYS A 40 -2.15 -18.80 15.76
N GLY A 41 -2.98 -19.21 14.79
CA GLY A 41 -4.42 -19.39 14.97
C GLY A 41 -5.25 -18.11 14.94
N CYS A 42 -4.70 -16.97 14.48
CA CYS A 42 -5.44 -15.73 14.31
C CYS A 42 -5.55 -15.32 12.84
N GLU A 43 -6.76 -15.33 12.29
CA GLU A 43 -7.03 -14.98 10.89
C GLU A 43 -7.55 -13.54 10.72
N ASN A 44 -7.51 -12.76 11.80
CA ASN A 44 -7.95 -11.37 11.74
C ASN A 44 -6.97 -10.53 10.92
N LYS A 45 -7.50 -9.55 10.18
CA LYS A 45 -6.68 -8.56 9.47
C LYS A 45 -5.80 -7.78 10.44
N LYS A 46 -4.57 -7.49 10.01
CA LYS A 46 -3.61 -6.63 10.71
C LYS A 46 -4.22 -5.25 10.97
N LYS A 47 -4.06 -4.76 12.20
CA LYS A 47 -4.34 -3.36 12.57
C LYS A 47 -3.05 -2.55 12.72
N TYR A 48 -1.99 -3.15 13.25
CA TYR A 48 -0.70 -2.48 13.45
C TYR A 48 0.45 -3.49 13.38
N SER A 49 1.69 -3.01 13.27
CA SER A 49 2.90 -3.83 13.44
C SER A 49 3.46 -3.63 14.84
N CYS A 50 3.90 -4.70 15.48
CA CYS A 50 4.59 -4.61 16.77
C CYS A 50 5.97 -3.93 16.59
N SER A 51 6.23 -2.81 17.26
CA SER A 51 7.50 -2.09 17.16
C SER A 51 8.72 -2.90 17.65
N LYS A 52 8.51 -3.89 18.53
CA LYS A 52 9.59 -4.73 19.08
C LYS A 52 9.94 -5.94 18.21
N THR A 53 8.96 -6.48 17.49
CA THR A 53 9.11 -7.77 16.77
C THR A 53 8.81 -7.68 15.28
N GLY A 54 8.30 -6.55 14.80
CA GLY A 54 7.84 -6.36 13.42
C GLY A 54 6.53 -7.08 13.05
N VAL A 55 6.10 -8.03 13.87
CA VAL A 55 4.96 -8.93 13.58
C VAL A 55 3.65 -8.13 13.39
N PRO A 56 2.86 -8.43 12.35
CA PRO A 56 1.54 -7.82 12.14
C PRO A 56 0.54 -8.35 13.19
N LEU A 57 -0.16 -7.44 13.87
CA LEU A 57 -1.10 -7.78 14.94
C LEU A 57 -2.47 -7.13 14.74
N CYS A 58 -3.52 -7.81 15.20
CA CYS A 58 -4.90 -7.32 15.10
C CYS A 58 -5.45 -6.69 16.40
N SER A 59 -4.84 -6.98 17.57
CA SER A 59 -5.39 -6.60 18.88
C SER A 59 -4.34 -6.66 20.00
N LEU A 60 -4.63 -6.00 21.13
CA LEU A 60 -3.78 -6.07 22.33
C LEU A 60 -3.66 -7.48 22.91
N ASN A 61 -4.68 -8.33 22.75
CA ASN A 61 -4.59 -9.74 23.15
C ASN A 61 -3.52 -10.48 22.33
N CYS A 62 -3.50 -10.26 21.02
CA CYS A 62 -2.46 -10.80 20.14
C CYS A 62 -1.09 -10.20 20.43
N TYR A 63 -1.00 -8.93 20.83
CA TYR A 63 0.24 -8.34 21.30
C TYR A 63 0.83 -9.06 22.52
N LYS A 64 0.02 -9.34 23.54
CA LYS A 64 0.48 -10.11 24.72
C LYS A 64 0.96 -11.51 24.34
N LYS A 65 0.19 -12.23 23.51
CA LYS A 65 0.59 -13.56 22.98
C LYS A 65 1.91 -13.49 22.20
N ASN A 66 2.04 -12.49 21.33
CA ASN A 66 3.24 -12.24 20.55
C ASN A 66 4.45 -12.00 21.45
N LEU A 67 4.32 -11.19 22.50
CA LEU A 67 5.41 -10.96 23.46
C LEU A 67 5.82 -12.23 24.20
N LEU A 68 4.87 -13.08 24.58
CA LEU A 68 5.17 -14.35 25.25
C LEU A 68 5.92 -15.32 24.34
N CYS A 69 5.63 -15.31 23.03
CA CYS A 69 6.32 -16.17 22.06
C CYS A 69 7.68 -15.62 21.60
N HIS A 70 7.90 -14.31 21.68
CA HIS A 70 9.11 -13.62 21.21
C HIS A 70 9.96 -13.02 22.34
N SER A 71 9.81 -13.52 23.57
CA SER A 71 10.54 -13.09 24.77
C SER A 71 12.01 -13.51 24.81
N ASN A 72 12.63 -13.82 23.66
CA ASN A 72 14.07 -13.99 23.55
C ASN A 72 14.67 -12.78 22.82
N PRO A 73 15.24 -11.80 23.54
CA PRO A 73 15.73 -10.57 22.94
C PRO A 73 17.00 -10.86 22.13
N ASN A 74 17.08 -10.27 20.94
CA ASN A 74 18.21 -10.29 19.99
C ASN A 74 18.16 -11.37 18.89
N GLN A 75 17.24 -11.22 17.95
CA GLN A 75 17.62 -11.48 16.55
C GLN A 75 17.27 -10.28 15.66
N PRO A 76 18.25 -9.76 14.90
CA PRO A 76 18.04 -8.63 14.00
C PRO A 76 17.10 -9.01 12.86
N ILE A 77 16.25 -8.05 12.51
CA ILE A 77 15.21 -8.17 11.49
C ILE A 77 15.92 -8.10 10.13
N ILE A 78 16.02 -9.22 9.41
CA ILE A 78 16.42 -9.19 8.00
C ILE A 78 15.16 -8.87 7.20
N VAL A 79 15.08 -7.63 6.70
CA VAL A 79 14.07 -7.25 5.70
C VAL A 79 14.65 -7.68 4.36
N THR A 80 14.10 -8.75 3.78
CA THR A 80 14.36 -9.13 2.37
C THR A 80 13.27 -8.55 1.50
#